data_AF-A0AAF0X9Y0-F1
#
_entry.id   AF-A0AAF0X9Y0-F1
#
_cell.length_a   1.000
_cell.length_b   1.000
_cell.length_c   1.000
_cell.angle_alpha   90.00
_cell.angle_beta   90.00
_cell.angle_gamma   90.00
#
_symmetry.space_group_name_H-M   'P 1'
#
loop_
_entity.id
_entity.type
_entity.pdbx_description
1 polymer ?
#
loop_
_entity_poly.entity_id
_entity_poly.type
_entity_poly.pdbx_seq_one_letter_code
_entity_poly.pdbx_strand_id
1 'polypeptide(L)' 'MLYISGARSVADKQVRIASTKMYGIGPKKAIQVRYRLGISGNIKIKELTKYQIDQMEQIGTTP' A
#
# COMPACT_ATOMS: atom_id res chain seq x y z
N MET A 1 13.54 -4.45 4.84
CA MET A 1 13.08 -4.48 3.43
C MET A 1 11.62 -4.89 3.42
N LEU A 2 10.73 -4.20 2.70
CA LEU A 2 9.30 -4.53 2.66
C LEU A 2 8.92 -4.89 1.22
N TYR A 3 8.67 -6.16 0.97
CA TYR A 3 8.17 -6.66 -0.31
C TYR A 3 6.66 -6.58 -0.25
N ILE A 4 6.06 -5.83 -1.17
CA ILE A 4 4.60 -5.72 -1.27
C ILE A 4 4.26 -6.17 -2.70
N SER A 5 3.51 -7.27 -2.82
CA SER A 5 3.06 -7.84 -4.09
C SER A 5 4.19 -8.05 -5.12
N GLY A 6 5.33 -8.57 -4.69
CA GLY A 6 6.50 -8.83 -5.56
C GLY A 6 7.25 -7.58 -6.05
N ALA A 7 6.71 -6.38 -5.85
CA ALA A 7 7.39 -5.13 -6.15
C ALA A 7 8.29 -4.71 -4.97
N ARG A 8 9.49 -4.23 -5.29
CA ARG A 8 10.41 -3.64 -4.31
C ARG A 8 9.82 -2.31 -3.84
N SER A 9 8.98 -2.36 -2.81
CA SER A 9 8.45 -1.15 -2.19
C SER A 9 9.57 -0.55 -1.34
N VAL A 10 10.06 0.61 -1.76
CA VAL A 10 11.08 1.34 -1.02
C VAL A 10 10.44 1.78 0.30
N ALA A 11 10.89 1.22 1.42
CA ALA A 11 10.29 1.43 2.74
C ALA A 11 10.21 2.92 3.16
N ASP A 12 11.03 3.76 2.55
CA ASP A 12 11.02 5.21 2.79
C ASP A 12 10.03 5.99 1.91
N LYS A 13 9.40 5.35 0.91
CA LYS A 13 8.35 6.00 0.12
C LYS A 13 7.10 6.22 0.94
N GLN A 14 6.43 7.33 0.63
CA GLN A 14 5.09 7.61 1.12
C GLN A 14 4.12 6.52 0.66
N VAL A 15 3.16 6.17 1.53
CA VAL A 15 2.12 5.18 1.24
C VAL A 15 1.41 5.53 -0.06
N ARG A 16 1.12 6.80 -0.32
CA ARG A 16 0.50 7.26 -1.59
C ARG A 16 1.24 6.77 -2.84
N ILE A 17 2.56 6.87 -2.86
CA ILE A 17 3.40 6.55 -4.02
C ILE A 17 3.63 5.03 -4.11
N ALA A 18 3.77 4.37 -2.97
CA ALA A 18 3.96 2.94 -2.90
C ALA A 18 2.68 2.18 -3.29
N SER A 19 1.51 2.59 -2.83
CA SER A 19 0.23 1.96 -3.18
C SER A 19 -0.06 2.00 -4.68
N THR A 20 0.27 3.09 -5.37
CA THR A 20 0.10 3.19 -6.84
C THR A 20 1.10 2.35 -7.62
N LYS A 21 2.18 1.90 -6.97
CA LYS A 21 3.22 1.04 -7.55
C LYS A 21 3.05 -0.44 -7.18
N MET A 22 2.06 -0.78 -6.33
CA MET A 22 1.67 -2.16 -6.08
C MET A 22 1.01 -2.72 -7.34
N TYR A 23 1.48 -3.89 -7.78
CA TYR A 23 0.98 -4.56 -8.98
C TYR A 23 -0.53 -4.82 -8.84
N GLY A 24 -1.33 -4.42 -9.84
CA GLY A 24 -2.79 -4.56 -9.82
C GLY A 24 -3.57 -3.48 -9.05
N ILE A 25 -2.91 -2.63 -8.26
CA ILE A 25 -3.56 -1.53 -7.52
C ILE A 25 -3.38 -0.23 -8.28
N GLY A 26 -4.29 0.03 -9.22
CA GLY A 26 -4.38 1.33 -9.88
C GLY A 26 -4.64 2.48 -8.89
N PRO A 27 -4.41 3.76 -9.29
CA PRO A 27 -4.51 4.91 -8.39
C PRO A 27 -5.88 5.06 -7.70
N LYS A 28 -6.97 4.65 -8.36
CA LYS A 28 -8.32 4.61 -7.74
C LYS A 28 -8.41 3.58 -6.60
N LYS A 29 -7.97 2.33 -6.82
CA LYS A 29 -7.95 1.29 -5.77
C LYS A 29 -7.00 1.71 -4.64
N ALA A 30 -5.84 2.30 -4.94
CA ALA A 30 -4.90 2.79 -3.93
C ALA A 30 -5.49 3.87 -3.01
N ILE A 31 -6.38 4.73 -3.53
CA ILE A 31 -7.11 5.71 -2.71
C ILE A 31 -8.16 5.00 -1.86
N GLN A 32 -8.93 4.09 -2.44
CA GLN A 32 -9.99 3.36 -1.75
C GLN A 32 -9.44 2.51 -0.58
N VAL A 33 -8.33 1.80 -0.80
CA VAL A 33 -7.64 1.01 0.22
C VAL A 33 -7.21 1.89 1.40
N ARG A 34 -6.55 3.02 1.12
CA ARG A 34 -6.12 3.96 2.17
C ARG A 34 -7.28 4.55 2.94
N TYR A 35 -8.36 4.93 2.24
CA TYR A 35 -9.55 5.47 2.87
C TYR A 35 -10.23 4.43 3.78
N ARG A 36 -10.38 3.18 3.32
CA ARG A 36 -10.94 2.08 4.10
C ARG A 36 -10.13 1.76 5.35
N LEU A 37 -8.81 1.83 5.25
CA LEU A 37 -7.90 1.50 6.35
C LEU A 37 -7.59 2.71 7.26
N GLY A 38 -8.13 3.90 6.97
CA GLY A 38 -7.81 5.12 7.71
C GLY A 38 -6.33 5.52 7.62
N ILE A 39 -5.63 5.07 6.57
CA ILE A 39 -4.19 5.27 6.41
C ILE A 39 -3.93 6.60 5.70
N SER A 40 -3.14 7.47 6.34
CA SER A 40 -2.69 8.71 5.71
C SER A 40 -1.80 8.43 4.51
N GLY A 41 -2.00 9.17 3.42
CA GLY A 41 -1.14 9.06 2.24
C GLY A 41 0.28 9.60 2.44
N ASN A 42 0.51 10.39 3.49
CA ASN A 42 1.75 11.13 3.73
C ASN A 42 2.76 10.38 4.60
N ILE A 43 2.34 9.35 5.34
CA ILE A 43 3.26 8.53 6.16
C ILE A 43 4.11 7.64 5.26
N LYS A 44 5.25 7.17 5.77
CA LYS A 44 6.12 6.23 5.07
C LYS A 44 5.61 4.81 5.22
N ILE A 45 5.87 3.95 4.23
CA ILE A 45 5.53 2.52 4.27
C ILE A 45 6.13 1.83 5.50
N LYS A 46 7.34 2.22 5.92
CA LYS A 46 7.98 1.68 7.13
C LYS A 46 7.24 1.98 8.44
N GLU A 47 6.36 2.97 8.45
CA GLU A 47 5.54 3.33 9.61
C GLU A 47 4.25 2.50 9.67
N LEU A 48 3.94 1.75 8.61
CA LEU A 48 2.81 0.82 8.61
C LEU A 48 3.15 -0.46 9.38
N THR A 49 2.15 -0.94 10.11
CA THR A 49 2.20 -2.27 10.72
C THR A 49 2.07 -3.36 9.65
N LYS A 50 2.62 -4.55 9.94
CA LYS A 50 2.46 -5.72 9.06
C LYS A 50 0.98 -6.00 8.75
N TYR A 51 0.11 -5.85 9.74
CA TYR A 51 -1.35 -5.99 9.58
C TYR A 51 -1.93 -5.02 8.55
N GLN A 52 -1.55 -3.75 8.60
CA GLN A 52 -2.00 -2.76 7.61
C GLN A 52 -1.50 -3.09 6.20
N ILE A 53 -0.26 -3.59 6.08
CA ILE A 53 0.30 -4.01 4.78
C ILE A 53 -0.46 -5.23 4.23
N ASP A 54 -0.70 -6.25 5.05
CA ASP A 54 -1.49 -7.43 4.68
C ASP A 54 -2.91 -7.05 4.21
N GLN A 55 -3.56 -6.09 4.88
CA GLN A 55 -4.87 -5.58 4.47
C GLN A 55 -4.81 -4.83 3.13
N MET A 56 -3.75 -4.06 2.89
CA MET A 56 -3.55 -3.40 1.60
C MET A 56 -3.35 -4.40 0.46
N GLU A 57 -2.66 -5.52 0.71
CA GLU A 57 -2.50 -6.60 -0.26
C GLU A 57 -3.80 -7.34 -0.53
N GLN A 58 -4.60 -7.67 0.50
CA GLN A 58 -5.88 -8.37 0.36
C GLN A 58 -6.92 -7.56 -0.43
N ILE A 59 -7.05 -6.26 -0.16
CA ILE A 59 -8.02 -5.40 -0.87
C ILE A 59 -7.52 -5.08 -2.29
N GLY A 60 -6.20 -5.09 -2.49
CA GLY A 60 -5.56 -4.78 -3.76
C GLY A 60 -5.64 -5.88 -4.81
N THR A 61 -5.66 -7.14 -4.37
CA THR A 61 -5.52 -8.35 -5.22
C THR A 61 -6.85 -8.97 -5.66
N THR A 62 -7.99 -8.31 -5.43
CA THR A 62 -9.28 -8.80 -5.98
C THR A 62 -9.26 -8.69 -7.52
N PRO A 63 -9.53 -9.80 -8.25
CA PRO A 63 -9.44 -9.86 -9.72
C PRO A 63 -10.32 -8.82 -10.43
#